data_AF-D3BPB6-F1
#
_entry.id   AF-D3BPB6-F1
#
_cell.length_a   1.000
_cell.length_b   1.000
_cell.length_c   1.000
_cell.angle_alpha   90.00
_cell.angle_beta   90.00
_cell.angle_gamma   90.00
#
_symmetry.space_group_name_H-M   'P 1'
#
loop_
_entity.id
_entity.type
_entity.pdbx_description
1 polymer ?
#
loop_
_entity_poly.entity_id
_entity_poly.type
_entity_poly.pdbx_seq_one_letter_code
_entity_poly.pdbx_strand_id
1 'polypeptide(L)'
;MDSNNICGTHKRSIDLICYDCNVLMCSICSPKHARHTFDHIENIKSNFNDHDTTQTAPIDDNNTNNNNTNNNSSFTKITDIQTGIQSAFDSLKLKVKEYEQLQQTEHQIESSFKELHEFLIVEEHRLKTPIIDSKDQLEQQIDKQIKIMKSLNTINNHFKVKSNNNNNDDDDDESDRSDSQSLTITDTTDNYQISTIIRSISQSSHHNEFISANINTLFYFDDYPSLDSSYIEKIFGLGISLVGEIENSLSCDEHCIFTNDIGVDQGYEYLGTLFGWWMVRMGIVVFDVFF
;
A
#
# COMPACT_ATOMS: atom_id res chain seq x y z
N MET A 1 -28.17 71.85 -3.12
CA MET A 1 -28.54 71.25 -4.42
C MET A 1 -27.70 70.02 -4.52
N ASP A 2 -28.29 68.90 -4.12
CA ASP A 2 -27.57 67.76 -3.58
C ASP A 2 -27.30 66.76 -4.69
N SER A 3 -26.17 66.96 -5.36
CA SER A 3 -25.64 66.05 -6.34
C SER A 3 -24.97 64.86 -5.64
N ASN A 4 -25.58 63.67 -5.73
CA ASN A 4 -24.91 62.37 -6.06
C ASN A 4 -25.38 61.11 -5.31
N ASN A 5 -26.58 61.04 -4.71
CA ASN A 5 -27.13 59.76 -4.24
C ASN A 5 -27.88 58.98 -5.34
N ILE A 6 -27.36 58.98 -6.57
CA ILE A 6 -28.02 58.36 -7.73
C ILE A 6 -27.13 57.25 -8.29
N CYS A 7 -27.70 56.06 -8.42
CA CYS A 7 -27.06 54.90 -9.04
C CYS A 7 -26.68 55.23 -10.48
N GLY A 8 -25.39 55.12 -10.81
CA GLY A 8 -24.88 55.45 -12.15
C GLY A 8 -25.52 54.63 -13.28
N THR A 9 -25.94 53.40 -13.00
CA THR A 9 -26.52 52.49 -14.01
C THR A 9 -28.02 52.72 -14.21
N HIS A 10 -28.77 52.86 -13.11
CA HIS A 10 -30.25 52.89 -13.15
C HIS A 10 -30.85 54.28 -12.96
N LYS A 11 -30.03 55.30 -12.68
CA LYS A 11 -30.43 56.68 -12.40
C LYS A 11 -31.50 56.79 -11.30
N ARG A 12 -31.42 55.92 -10.27
CA ARG A 12 -32.31 55.88 -9.09
C ARG A 12 -31.57 56.17 -7.80
N SER A 13 -32.30 56.51 -6.74
CA SER A 13 -31.76 56.70 -5.40
C SER A 13 -30.97 55.48 -4.92
N ILE A 14 -29.85 55.75 -4.26
CA ILE A 14 -28.99 54.75 -3.63
C ILE A 14 -29.42 54.64 -2.17
N ASP A 15 -30.15 53.58 -1.86
CA ASP A 15 -30.79 53.43 -0.54
C ASP A 15 -30.35 52.16 0.20
N LEU A 16 -29.57 51.28 -0.45
CA LEU A 16 -29.10 50.00 0.10
C LEU A 16 -27.57 49.93 0.15
N ILE A 17 -27.00 49.23 1.12
CA ILE A 17 -25.58 48.83 1.15
C ILE A 17 -25.47 47.30 1.12
N CYS A 18 -24.65 46.76 0.23
CA CYS A 18 -24.30 45.34 0.21
C CYS A 18 -23.05 45.11 1.05
N TYR A 19 -23.15 44.29 2.09
CA TYR A 19 -22.02 44.02 3.00
C TYR A 19 -20.94 43.17 2.35
N ASP A 20 -21.33 42.16 1.56
CA ASP A 20 -20.38 41.27 0.89
C ASP A 20 -19.57 41.97 -0.21
N CYS A 21 -20.17 42.94 -0.92
CA CYS A 21 -19.51 43.69 -1.98
C CYS A 21 -18.92 45.02 -1.50
N ASN A 22 -19.31 45.49 -0.32
CA ASN A 22 -19.00 46.82 0.20
C ASN A 22 -19.33 47.95 -0.81
N VAL A 23 -20.51 47.86 -1.45
CA VAL A 23 -21.00 48.86 -2.43
C VAL A 23 -22.39 49.38 -2.06
N LEU A 24 -22.61 50.68 -2.31
CA LEU A 24 -23.93 51.28 -2.22
C LEU A 24 -24.71 51.04 -3.51
N MET A 25 -25.98 50.68 -3.40
CA MET A 25 -26.80 50.28 -4.54
C MET A 25 -28.26 50.74 -4.44
N CYS A 26 -28.92 50.86 -5.59
CA CYS A 26 -30.37 51.10 -5.65
C CYS A 26 -31.16 49.78 -5.60
N SER A 27 -32.46 49.85 -5.35
CA SER A 27 -33.35 48.68 -5.31
C SER A 27 -33.34 47.83 -6.60
N ILE A 28 -33.08 48.43 -7.77
CA ILE A 28 -32.97 47.69 -9.05
C ILE A 28 -31.68 46.85 -9.11
N CYS A 29 -30.62 47.25 -8.41
CA CYS A 29 -29.40 46.46 -8.33
C CYS A 29 -29.56 45.22 -7.44
N SER A 30 -30.53 45.22 -6.51
CA SER A 30 -30.69 44.17 -5.49
C SER A 30 -30.76 42.74 -6.08
N PRO A 31 -31.49 42.46 -7.18
CA PRO A 31 -31.48 41.13 -7.79
C PRO A 31 -30.10 40.64 -8.25
N LYS A 32 -29.17 41.54 -8.59
CA LYS A 32 -27.78 41.17 -8.93
C LYS A 32 -26.95 40.78 -7.70
N HIS A 33 -27.46 41.09 -6.51
CA HIS A 33 -26.87 40.79 -5.22
C HIS A 33 -27.78 39.86 -4.39
N ALA A 34 -28.61 39.04 -5.05
CA ALA A 34 -29.63 38.23 -4.39
C ALA A 34 -29.10 37.19 -3.38
N ARG A 35 -27.80 36.86 -3.43
CA ARG A 35 -27.14 35.94 -2.49
C ARG A 35 -26.30 36.66 -1.44
N HIS A 36 -26.31 37.98 -1.46
CA HIS A 36 -25.54 38.79 -0.53
C HIS A 36 -26.47 39.35 0.54
N THR A 37 -25.88 39.65 1.68
CA THR A 37 -26.52 40.40 2.75
C THR A 37 -26.44 41.89 2.42
N PHE A 38 -27.57 42.58 2.53
CA PHE A 38 -27.67 44.01 2.34
C PHE A 38 -28.74 44.61 3.24
N ASP A 39 -28.59 45.88 3.57
CA ASP A 39 -29.52 46.60 4.44
C ASP A 39 -29.80 48.00 3.90
N HIS A 40 -30.91 48.58 4.35
CA HIS A 40 -31.29 49.94 4.01
C HIS A 40 -30.44 50.94 4.79
N ILE A 41 -29.99 51.99 4.12
CA ILE A 41 -29.15 53.03 4.74
C ILE A 41 -29.89 53.71 5.90
N GLU A 42 -31.22 53.81 5.84
CA GLU A 42 -32.02 54.36 6.94
C GLU A 42 -32.01 53.47 8.19
N ASN A 43 -32.06 52.14 8.05
CA ASN A 43 -31.97 51.21 9.18
C ASN A 43 -30.61 51.33 9.88
N ILE A 44 -29.55 51.51 9.09
CA ILE A 44 -28.20 51.73 9.61
C ILE A 44 -28.16 53.08 10.34
N LYS A 45 -28.72 54.14 9.75
CA LYS A 45 -28.77 55.48 10.37
C LYS A 45 -29.59 55.51 11.66
N SER A 46 -30.72 54.80 11.72
CA SER A 46 -31.55 54.74 12.93
C SER A 46 -30.82 54.08 14.09
N ASN A 47 -30.06 53.02 13.82
CA ASN A 47 -29.23 52.35 14.83
C ASN A 47 -28.13 53.26 15.41
N PHE A 48 -27.71 54.31 14.69
CA PHE A 48 -26.72 55.28 15.18
C PHE A 48 -27.32 56.44 15.99
N ASN A 49 -28.62 56.72 15.87
CA ASN A 49 -29.26 57.88 16.52
C ASN A 49 -29.91 57.54 17.87
N ASP A 50 -30.22 56.26 18.13
CA ASP A 50 -30.86 55.86 19.40
C ASP A 50 -29.93 55.90 20.62
N HIS A 51 -28.62 56.14 20.44
CA HIS A 51 -27.67 56.15 21.54
C HIS A 51 -27.40 57.54 22.15
N ASP A 52 -27.96 58.61 21.58
CA ASP A 52 -27.76 60.01 22.06
C ASP A 52 -28.93 60.54 22.92
N THR A 53 -30.04 59.77 23.06
CA THR A 53 -31.28 60.27 23.70
C THR A 53 -31.62 59.59 25.03
N THR A 54 -30.63 59.10 25.77
CA THR A 54 -30.83 58.62 27.15
C THR A 54 -29.83 59.25 28.11
N GLN A 55 -30.09 60.51 28.50
CA GLN A 55 -29.96 61.02 29.88
C GLN A 55 -30.21 62.54 29.92
N THR A 56 -31.47 62.95 29.82
CA THR A 56 -31.94 64.15 30.53
C THR A 56 -33.22 63.78 31.25
N ALA A 57 -33.05 63.14 32.41
CA ALA A 57 -34.04 63.25 33.47
C ALA A 57 -34.08 64.72 33.93
N PRO A 58 -35.26 65.32 34.16
CA PRO A 58 -35.34 66.67 34.69
C PRO A 58 -34.88 66.63 36.14
N ILE A 59 -33.71 67.19 36.42
CA ILE A 59 -33.31 67.58 37.77
C ILE A 59 -33.38 69.09 37.81
N ASP A 60 -34.34 69.58 38.57
CA ASP A 60 -34.55 70.98 38.87
C ASP A 60 -33.33 71.60 39.58
N ASP A 61 -33.08 72.86 39.20
CA ASP A 61 -32.52 73.95 40.00
C ASP A 61 -31.14 73.77 40.66
N ASN A 62 -30.10 74.32 40.03
CA ASN A 62 -29.72 75.72 40.21
C ASN A 62 -28.28 75.99 39.75
N ASN A 63 -28.17 77.05 38.95
CA ASN A 63 -27.07 78.02 38.93
C ASN A 63 -25.78 77.72 38.12
N THR A 64 -25.49 78.69 37.24
CA THR A 64 -24.17 79.16 36.77
C THR A 64 -23.69 78.75 35.37
N ASN A 65 -24.17 79.51 34.39
CA ASN A 65 -23.38 80.32 33.46
C ASN A 65 -22.22 79.65 32.66
N ASN A 66 -22.58 79.15 31.49
CA ASN A 66 -22.06 79.54 30.17
C ASN A 66 -20.52 79.65 29.98
N ASN A 67 -19.92 78.66 29.31
CA ASN A 67 -19.14 78.90 28.08
C ASN A 67 -18.78 77.59 27.35
N ASN A 68 -19.54 77.34 26.28
CA ASN A 68 -19.03 77.06 24.94
C ASN A 68 -17.78 76.17 24.80
N THR A 69 -17.97 74.86 24.61
CA THR A 69 -17.12 74.08 23.68
C THR A 69 -17.93 72.93 23.10
N ASN A 70 -18.86 73.30 22.23
CA ASN A 70 -19.57 72.38 21.36
C ASN A 70 -18.62 71.99 20.21
N ASN A 71 -18.21 70.72 20.14
CA ASN A 71 -17.70 69.98 18.97
C ASN A 71 -16.74 68.86 19.42
N ASN A 72 -17.25 67.73 19.94
CA ASN A 72 -16.39 66.54 20.11
C ASN A 72 -17.09 65.18 19.91
N SER A 73 -18.36 65.16 19.47
CA SER A 73 -19.09 63.90 19.17
C SER A 73 -18.56 63.15 17.94
N SER A 74 -17.68 63.77 17.15
CA SER A 74 -16.98 63.11 16.04
C SER A 74 -15.82 62.21 16.49
N PHE A 75 -15.23 62.45 17.67
CA PHE A 75 -14.00 61.77 18.08
C PHE A 75 -14.27 60.37 18.68
N THR A 76 -15.41 60.18 19.34
CA THR A 76 -15.83 58.89 19.93
C THR A 76 -16.17 57.83 18.88
N LYS A 77 -16.76 58.22 17.73
CA LYS A 77 -17.04 57.28 16.64
C LYS A 77 -15.78 56.76 15.94
N ILE A 78 -14.70 57.56 15.92
CA ILE A 78 -13.42 57.16 15.30
C ILE A 78 -12.70 56.12 16.18
N THR A 79 -12.77 56.24 17.51
CA THR A 79 -12.16 55.27 18.43
C THR A 79 -12.82 53.90 18.37
N ASP A 80 -14.13 53.84 18.10
CA ASP A 80 -14.86 52.57 17.96
C ASP A 80 -14.45 51.81 16.70
N ILE A 81 -14.29 52.51 15.57
CA ILE A 81 -13.79 51.92 14.32
C ILE A 81 -12.37 51.39 14.51
N GLN A 82 -11.51 52.16 15.16
CA GLN A 82 -10.12 51.74 15.42
C GLN A 82 -10.05 50.51 16.32
N THR A 83 -10.95 50.42 17.32
CA THR A 83 -11.07 49.25 18.19
C THR A 83 -11.58 48.04 17.42
N GLY A 84 -12.55 48.22 16.51
CA GLY A 84 -13.04 47.17 15.62
C GLY A 84 -11.97 46.63 14.68
N ILE A 85 -11.18 47.51 14.04
CA ILE A 85 -10.05 47.12 13.19
C ILE A 85 -9.01 46.33 13.99
N GLN A 86 -8.68 46.79 15.19
CA GLN A 86 -7.70 46.11 16.04
C GLN A 86 -8.19 44.71 16.46
N SER A 87 -9.46 44.60 16.88
CA SER A 87 -10.07 43.32 17.24
C SER A 87 -10.10 42.34 16.06
N ALA A 88 -10.46 42.81 14.86
CA ALA A 88 -10.46 41.99 13.65
C ALA A 88 -9.04 41.51 13.30
N PHE A 89 -8.03 42.37 13.44
CA PHE A 89 -6.64 42.01 13.20
C PHE A 89 -6.11 40.98 14.21
N ASP A 90 -6.43 41.12 15.49
CA ASP A 90 -6.04 40.16 16.52
C ASP A 90 -6.76 38.82 16.34
N SER A 91 -8.04 38.84 15.94
CA SER A 91 -8.79 37.64 15.55
C SER A 91 -8.13 36.93 14.34
N LEU A 92 -7.75 37.69 13.31
CA LEU A 92 -7.04 37.16 12.16
C LEU A 92 -5.70 36.51 12.56
N LYS A 93 -4.91 37.14 13.43
CA LYS A 93 -3.66 36.56 13.94
C LYS A 93 -3.87 35.24 14.66
N LEU A 94 -4.93 35.11 15.46
CA LEU A 94 -5.27 33.85 16.12
C LEU A 94 -5.58 32.76 15.09
N LYS A 95 -6.35 33.10 14.05
CA LYS A 95 -6.68 32.15 12.97
C LYS A 95 -5.47 31.74 12.13
N VAL A 96 -4.53 32.64 11.89
CA VAL A 96 -3.25 32.31 11.23
C VAL A 96 -2.45 31.32 12.07
N LYS A 97 -2.33 31.53 13.39
CA LYS A 97 -1.65 30.59 14.29
C LYS A 97 -2.32 29.21 14.31
N GLU A 98 -3.65 29.17 14.34
CA GLU A 98 -4.42 27.92 14.28
C GLU A 98 -4.14 27.18 12.96
N TYR A 99 -4.10 27.89 11.84
CA TYR A 99 -3.74 27.31 10.54
C TYR A 99 -2.32 26.73 10.52
N GLU A 100 -1.33 27.45 11.05
CA GLU A 100 0.06 26.98 11.15
C GLU A 100 0.17 25.70 11.99
N GLN A 101 -0.56 25.61 13.10
CA GLN A 101 -0.62 24.42 13.94
C GLN A 101 -1.23 23.22 13.20
N LEU A 102 -2.29 23.44 12.43
CA LEU A 102 -2.91 22.40 11.61
C LEU A 102 -1.93 21.89 10.54
N GLN A 103 -1.21 22.80 9.87
CA GLN A 103 -0.19 22.44 8.88
C GLN A 103 0.96 21.63 9.50
N GLN A 104 1.41 22.01 10.70
CA GLN A 104 2.41 21.23 11.42
C GLN A 104 1.91 19.83 11.79
N THR A 105 0.66 19.73 12.23
CA THR A 105 0.03 18.45 12.58
C THR A 105 -0.11 17.55 11.35
N GLU A 106 -0.52 18.12 10.21
CA GLU A 106 -0.59 17.42 8.92
C GLU A 106 0.77 16.79 8.56
N HIS A 107 1.86 17.58 8.62
CA HIS A 107 3.20 17.06 8.34
C HIS A 107 3.67 15.97 9.33
N GLN A 108 3.28 16.06 10.60
CA GLN A 108 3.59 15.02 11.59
C GLN A 108 2.85 13.72 11.30
N ILE A 109 1.59 13.80 10.86
CA ILE A 109 0.81 12.65 10.43
C ILE A 109 1.48 12.01 9.22
N GLU A 110 1.82 12.80 8.19
CA GLU A 110 2.52 12.31 6.98
C GLU A 110 3.84 11.59 7.33
N SER A 111 4.66 12.19 8.20
CA SER A 111 5.92 11.60 8.64
C SER A 111 5.71 10.29 9.37
N SER A 112 4.75 10.23 10.29
CA SER A 112 4.43 9.01 11.05
C SER A 112 3.99 7.86 10.15
N PHE A 113 3.15 8.14 9.15
CA PHE A 113 2.71 7.12 8.19
C PHE A 113 3.86 6.63 7.30
N LYS A 114 4.79 7.53 6.93
CA LYS A 114 5.99 7.16 6.18
C LYS A 114 6.88 6.21 6.99
N GLU A 115 7.15 6.53 8.26
CA GLU A 115 7.94 5.66 9.14
C GLU A 115 7.29 4.28 9.33
N LEU A 116 5.98 4.25 9.53
CA LEU A 116 5.23 2.99 9.63
C LEU A 116 5.34 2.17 8.34
N HIS A 117 5.22 2.81 7.18
CA HIS A 117 5.34 2.13 5.90
C HIS A 117 6.75 1.52 5.69
N GLU A 118 7.80 2.29 5.99
CA GLU A 118 9.18 1.80 5.93
C GLU A 118 9.40 0.59 6.86
N PHE A 119 8.85 0.64 8.08
CA PHE A 119 8.89 -0.48 9.02
C PHE A 119 8.20 -1.73 8.46
N LEU A 120 7.00 -1.58 7.89
CA LEU A 120 6.24 -2.71 7.32
C LEU A 120 6.98 -3.37 6.16
N ILE A 121 7.66 -2.61 5.30
CA ILE A 121 8.47 -3.15 4.20
C ILE A 121 9.61 -4.02 4.73
N VAL A 122 10.32 -3.55 5.75
CA VAL A 122 11.44 -4.29 6.35
C VAL A 122 10.94 -5.59 6.98
N GLU A 123 9.82 -5.54 7.70
CA GLU A 123 9.25 -6.71 8.35
C GLU A 123 8.71 -7.73 7.33
N GLU A 124 8.08 -7.27 6.24
CA GLU A 124 7.67 -8.12 5.12
C GLU A 124 8.88 -8.88 4.53
N HIS A 125 9.99 -8.16 4.28
CA HIS A 125 11.20 -8.78 3.75
C HIS A 125 11.77 -9.80 4.74
N ARG A 126 11.87 -9.44 6.03
CA ARG A 126 12.37 -10.32 7.10
C ARG A 126 11.61 -11.64 7.19
N LEU A 127 10.29 -11.60 7.02
CA LEU A 127 9.44 -12.79 7.04
C LEU A 127 9.52 -13.60 5.74
N LYS A 128 9.68 -12.94 4.58
CA LYS A 128 9.79 -13.62 3.29
C LYS A 128 11.13 -14.33 3.07
N THR A 129 12.24 -13.76 3.54
CA THR A 129 13.59 -14.32 3.35
C THR A 129 13.70 -15.81 3.72
N PRO A 130 13.35 -16.26 4.94
CA PRO A 130 13.50 -17.68 5.30
C PRO A 130 12.61 -18.62 4.48
N ILE A 131 11.46 -18.15 3.98
CA ILE A 131 10.57 -18.95 3.12
C ILE A 131 11.20 -19.13 1.74
N ILE A 132 11.78 -18.06 1.19
CA ILE A 132 12.51 -18.10 -0.08
C ILE A 132 13.72 -19.02 0.05
N ASP A 133 14.53 -18.84 1.11
CA ASP A 133 15.72 -19.66 1.33
C ASP A 133 15.36 -21.16 1.49
N SER A 134 14.30 -21.47 2.23
CA SER A 134 13.81 -22.85 2.39
C SER A 134 13.31 -23.43 1.06
N LYS A 135 12.62 -22.62 0.25
CA LYS A 135 12.15 -23.04 -1.06
C LYS A 135 13.33 -23.34 -2.00
N ASP A 136 14.33 -22.47 -2.03
CA ASP A 136 15.52 -22.65 -2.85
C ASP A 136 16.31 -23.90 -2.43
N GLN A 137 16.42 -24.16 -1.12
CA GLN A 137 17.03 -25.39 -0.60
C GLN A 137 16.25 -26.64 -1.04
N LEU A 138 14.92 -26.62 -0.93
CA LEU A 138 14.06 -27.73 -1.38
C LEU A 138 14.17 -27.95 -2.89
N GLU A 139 14.19 -26.89 -3.70
CA GLU A 139 14.39 -27.01 -5.15
C GLU A 139 15.72 -27.70 -5.47
N GLN A 140 16.81 -27.33 -4.80
CA GLN A 140 18.11 -28.00 -4.96
C GLN A 140 18.08 -29.47 -4.53
N GLN A 141 17.37 -29.81 -3.45
CA GLN A 141 17.22 -31.20 -3.00
C GLN A 141 16.42 -32.02 -4.03
N ILE A 142 15.32 -31.50 -4.54
CA ILE A 142 14.49 -32.16 -5.57
C ILE A 142 15.32 -32.40 -6.84
N ASP A 143 16.10 -31.41 -7.28
CA ASP A 143 16.99 -31.54 -8.43
C ASP A 143 18.03 -32.65 -8.26
N LYS A 144 18.62 -32.77 -7.06
CA LYS A 144 19.53 -33.88 -6.73
C LYS A 144 18.80 -35.22 -6.85
N GLN A 145 17.63 -35.37 -6.24
CA GLN A 145 16.83 -36.60 -6.28
C GLN A 145 16.41 -36.99 -7.70
N ILE A 146 16.04 -36.01 -8.53
CA ILE A 146 15.74 -36.23 -9.94
C ILE A 146 16.96 -36.81 -10.67
N LYS A 147 18.16 -36.26 -10.46
CA LYS A 147 19.39 -36.78 -11.10
C LYS A 147 19.69 -38.22 -10.71
N ILE A 148 19.46 -38.59 -9.45
CA ILE A 148 19.62 -39.96 -8.95
C ILE A 148 18.60 -40.89 -9.59
N MET A 149 17.33 -40.50 -9.59
CA MET A 149 16.27 -41.30 -10.19
C MET A 149 16.50 -41.49 -11.70
N LYS A 150 17.01 -40.47 -12.41
CA LYS A 150 17.46 -40.61 -13.81
C LYS A 150 18.54 -41.66 -13.95
N SER A 151 19.62 -41.60 -13.15
CA SER A 151 20.72 -42.56 -13.24
C SER A 151 20.28 -43.99 -12.91
N LEU A 152 19.43 -44.18 -11.90
CA LEU A 152 18.84 -45.47 -11.56
C LEU A 152 17.97 -46.02 -12.70
N ASN A 153 17.16 -45.16 -13.35
CA ASN A 153 16.36 -45.57 -14.50
C ASN A 153 17.24 -46.01 -15.68
N THR A 154 18.35 -45.30 -15.94
CA THR A 154 19.36 -45.70 -16.95
C THR A 154 19.89 -47.10 -16.69
N ILE A 155 20.30 -47.37 -15.45
CA ILE A 155 20.83 -48.66 -15.02
C ILE A 155 19.79 -49.77 -15.21
N ASN A 156 18.55 -49.53 -14.77
CA ASN A 156 17.46 -50.49 -14.89
C ASN A 156 17.16 -50.86 -16.36
N ASN A 157 17.16 -49.87 -17.26
CA ASN A 157 16.95 -50.09 -18.68
C ASN A 157 18.09 -50.90 -19.31
N HIS A 158 19.35 -50.63 -18.94
CA HIS A 158 20.49 -51.42 -19.40
C HIS A 158 20.37 -52.90 -19.00
N PHE A 159 19.94 -53.20 -17.76
CA PHE A 159 19.72 -54.57 -17.33
C PHE A 159 18.60 -55.28 -18.09
N LYS A 160 17.49 -54.58 -18.40
CA LYS A 160 16.39 -55.12 -19.23
C LYS A 160 16.87 -55.52 -20.62
N VAL A 161 17.65 -54.67 -21.30
CA VAL A 161 18.18 -54.95 -22.64
C VAL A 161 19.11 -56.16 -22.61
N LYS A 162 20.04 -56.23 -21.65
CA LYS A 162 20.99 -57.35 -21.53
C LYS A 162 20.31 -58.68 -21.23
N SER A 163 19.22 -58.68 -20.45
CA SER A 163 18.48 -59.90 -20.12
C SER A 163 17.71 -60.48 -21.31
N ASN A 164 17.33 -59.66 -22.29
CA ASN A 164 16.61 -60.11 -23.49
C ASN A 164 17.54 -60.67 -24.58
N ASN A 165 18.83 -60.29 -24.59
CA ASN A 165 19.78 -60.74 -25.62
C ASN A 165 20.37 -62.15 -25.40
N ASN A 166 20.02 -62.84 -24.31
CA ASN A 166 20.55 -64.18 -24.00
C ASN A 166 19.64 -65.35 -24.41
N ASN A 167 18.53 -65.10 -25.12
CA ASN A 167 17.57 -66.13 -25.51
C ASN A 167 17.31 -66.11 -27.03
N ASN A 168 18.32 -66.36 -27.86
CA ASN A 168 18.12 -66.89 -29.22
C ASN A 168 19.44 -67.49 -29.72
N ASP A 169 19.58 -68.80 -29.50
CA ASP A 169 20.25 -69.67 -30.47
C ASP A 169 19.28 -69.85 -31.65
N ASP A 170 19.83 -69.68 -32.86
CA ASP A 170 19.41 -70.22 -34.15
C ASP A 170 17.94 -70.05 -34.58
N ASP A 171 17.70 -69.09 -35.47
CA ASP A 171 17.23 -69.45 -36.81
C ASP A 171 17.41 -68.26 -37.77
N ASP A 172 18.17 -68.51 -38.84
CA ASP A 172 18.34 -67.66 -40.00
C ASP A 172 16.98 -67.41 -40.67
N ASP A 173 16.54 -66.15 -40.76
CA ASP A 173 15.82 -65.72 -41.96
C ASP A 173 15.98 -64.22 -42.21
N GLU A 174 16.63 -63.91 -43.34
CA GLU A 174 16.67 -62.59 -43.95
C GLU A 174 15.25 -62.11 -44.24
N SER A 175 14.80 -61.05 -43.56
CA SER A 175 13.90 -60.11 -44.22
C SER A 175 14.13 -58.68 -43.77
N ASP A 176 14.81 -57.99 -44.67
CA ASP A 176 14.80 -56.55 -44.90
C ASP A 176 13.38 -55.96 -44.71
N ARG A 177 13.20 -55.11 -43.70
CA ARG A 177 12.12 -54.12 -43.66
C ARG A 177 12.43 -52.95 -42.75
N SER A 178 12.67 -51.84 -43.43
CA SER A 178 12.81 -50.47 -42.96
C SER A 178 11.56 -49.98 -42.24
N ASP A 179 11.73 -49.29 -41.10
CA ASP A 179 10.94 -48.09 -40.80
C ASP A 179 11.65 -47.24 -39.74
N SER A 180 12.63 -46.44 -40.17
CA SER A 180 13.20 -45.38 -39.33
C SER A 180 12.25 -44.19 -39.39
N GLN A 181 11.20 -44.22 -38.56
CA GLN A 181 10.40 -43.04 -38.28
C GLN A 181 11.26 -42.06 -37.48
N SER A 182 11.78 -41.05 -38.19
CA SER A 182 12.39 -39.86 -37.59
C SER A 182 11.31 -39.14 -36.77
N LEU A 183 11.28 -39.44 -35.46
CA LEU A 183 10.54 -38.69 -34.46
C LEU A 183 11.13 -37.28 -34.43
N THR A 184 10.35 -36.30 -34.89
CA THR A 184 10.68 -34.88 -34.77
C THR A 184 10.65 -34.51 -33.29
N ILE A 185 11.80 -34.59 -32.64
CA ILE A 185 12.03 -34.12 -31.27
C ILE A 185 11.99 -32.58 -31.36
N THR A 186 10.84 -31.99 -31.05
CA THR A 186 10.80 -30.57 -30.73
C THR A 186 11.64 -30.38 -29.48
N ASP A 187 12.66 -29.53 -29.57
CA ASP A 187 13.52 -29.14 -28.46
C ASP A 187 12.66 -28.65 -27.27
N THR A 188 12.44 -29.50 -26.28
CA THR A 188 11.63 -29.23 -25.09
C THR A 188 12.43 -28.63 -23.95
N THR A 189 13.56 -27.96 -24.23
CA THR A 189 14.44 -27.40 -23.19
C THR A 189 13.71 -26.45 -22.23
N ASP A 190 12.63 -25.78 -22.68
CA ASP A 190 11.80 -24.89 -21.84
C ASP A 190 10.81 -25.60 -20.90
N ASN A 191 10.58 -26.92 -21.03
CA ASN A 191 9.49 -27.62 -20.32
C ASN A 191 9.84 -28.15 -18.92
N TYR A 192 11.06 -27.97 -18.43
CA TYR A 192 11.52 -28.58 -17.17
C TYR A 192 11.90 -27.57 -16.10
N GLN A 193 11.01 -26.61 -15.84
CA GLN A 193 11.01 -25.92 -14.55
C GLN A 193 10.65 -26.91 -13.42
N ILE A 194 11.33 -26.78 -12.28
CA ILE A 194 11.13 -27.61 -11.08
C ILE A 194 9.65 -27.70 -10.66
N SER A 195 8.90 -26.61 -10.86
CA SER A 195 7.46 -26.52 -10.63
C SER A 195 6.64 -27.54 -11.43
N THR A 196 6.99 -27.78 -12.69
CA THR A 196 6.34 -28.77 -13.55
C THR A 196 6.64 -30.19 -13.07
N ILE A 197 7.86 -30.44 -12.61
CA ILE A 197 8.28 -31.75 -12.11
C ILE A 197 7.57 -32.06 -10.78
N ILE A 198 7.54 -31.11 -9.85
CA ILE A 198 6.79 -31.23 -8.58
C ILE A 198 5.32 -31.56 -8.86
N ARG A 199 4.71 -30.85 -9.82
CA ARG A 199 3.31 -31.10 -10.22
C ARG A 199 3.12 -32.49 -10.82
N SER A 200 4.04 -32.95 -11.67
CA SER A 200 3.94 -34.28 -12.28
C SER A 200 4.10 -35.40 -11.25
N ILE A 201 5.01 -35.23 -10.27
CA ILE A 201 5.18 -36.18 -9.15
C ILE A 201 3.90 -36.23 -8.31
N SER A 202 3.32 -35.08 -7.95
CA SER A 202 2.12 -35.04 -7.10
C SER A 202 0.87 -35.62 -7.76
N GLN A 203 0.83 -35.65 -9.09
CA GLN A 203 -0.23 -36.29 -9.88
C GLN A 203 0.00 -37.78 -10.12
N SER A 204 1.22 -38.27 -9.93
CA SER A 204 1.57 -39.68 -10.14
C SER A 204 1.31 -40.48 -8.86
N SER A 205 0.66 -41.63 -8.98
CA SER A 205 0.37 -42.48 -7.82
C SER A 205 1.59 -43.34 -7.39
N HIS A 206 2.50 -43.61 -8.31
CA HIS A 206 3.71 -44.41 -8.06
C HIS A 206 4.80 -44.12 -9.09
N HIS A 207 6.04 -44.53 -8.79
CA HIS A 207 7.22 -44.18 -9.59
C HIS A 207 7.15 -44.62 -11.06
N ASN A 208 6.55 -45.77 -11.37
CA ASN A 208 6.43 -46.24 -12.76
C ASN A 208 5.51 -45.37 -13.60
N GLU A 209 4.41 -44.87 -13.03
CA GLU A 209 3.51 -43.92 -13.68
C GLU A 209 4.21 -42.58 -13.93
N PHE A 210 4.99 -42.12 -12.96
CA PHE A 210 5.78 -40.91 -13.12
C PHE A 210 6.84 -41.05 -14.23
N ILE A 211 7.57 -42.18 -14.24
CA ILE A 211 8.58 -42.48 -15.26
C ILE A 211 7.94 -42.58 -16.64
N SER A 212 6.80 -43.26 -16.78
CA SER A 212 6.13 -43.42 -18.08
C SER A 212 5.55 -42.10 -18.58
N ALA A 213 4.96 -41.29 -17.69
CA ALA A 213 4.44 -39.96 -18.02
C ALA A 213 5.55 -38.99 -18.49
N ASN A 214 6.79 -39.23 -18.09
CA ASN A 214 7.95 -38.38 -18.40
C ASN A 214 9.04 -39.11 -19.21
N ILE A 215 8.69 -40.21 -19.90
CA ILE A 215 9.66 -41.05 -20.60
C ILE A 215 10.30 -40.33 -21.79
N ASN A 216 9.51 -39.53 -22.51
CA ASN A 216 9.96 -38.81 -23.71
C ASN A 216 10.67 -37.50 -23.38
N THR A 217 10.93 -37.25 -22.09
CA THR A 217 11.37 -35.94 -21.63
C THR A 217 12.39 -36.04 -20.50
N LEU A 218 11.96 -36.15 -19.24
CA LEU A 218 12.84 -36.20 -18.08
C LEU A 218 13.79 -37.40 -18.16
N PHE A 219 13.27 -38.51 -18.66
CA PHE A 219 13.98 -39.77 -18.87
C PHE A 219 14.24 -40.07 -20.34
N TYR A 220 14.23 -39.04 -21.20
CA TYR A 220 14.55 -39.25 -22.60
C TYR A 220 16.00 -39.74 -22.70
N PHE A 221 16.17 -40.91 -23.30
CA PHE A 221 17.46 -41.42 -23.67
C PHE A 221 17.65 -41.06 -25.14
N ASP A 222 18.45 -40.03 -25.41
CA ASP A 222 19.07 -39.95 -26.74
C ASP A 222 19.79 -41.28 -26.96
N ASP A 223 19.61 -41.89 -28.14
CA ASP A 223 20.31 -43.13 -28.53
C ASP A 223 21.82 -42.91 -28.44
N TYR A 224 22.38 -43.10 -27.25
CA TYR A 224 23.79 -42.90 -27.00
C TYR A 224 24.55 -44.00 -27.76
N PRO A 225 25.55 -43.64 -28.58
CA PRO A 225 26.36 -44.62 -29.28
C PRO A 225 27.00 -45.56 -28.26
N SER A 226 26.70 -46.86 -28.40
CA SER A 226 27.18 -48.01 -27.63
C SER A 226 28.10 -47.66 -26.45
N LEU A 227 27.52 -47.49 -25.26
CA LEU A 227 28.25 -47.27 -24.02
C LEU A 227 29.23 -48.41 -23.77
N ASP A 228 30.52 -48.14 -23.94
CA ASP A 228 31.61 -49.04 -23.56
C ASP A 228 31.54 -49.33 -22.04
N SER A 229 31.91 -50.55 -21.63
CA SER A 229 31.83 -51.05 -20.25
C SER A 229 32.52 -50.12 -19.23
N SER A 230 33.50 -49.33 -19.68
CA SER A 230 34.20 -48.32 -18.89
C SER A 230 33.29 -47.17 -18.40
N TYR A 231 32.29 -46.77 -19.19
CA TYR A 231 31.36 -45.70 -18.80
C TYR A 231 30.37 -46.15 -17.73
N ILE A 232 29.99 -47.43 -17.77
CA ILE A 232 29.06 -48.02 -16.81
C ILE A 232 29.69 -48.07 -15.42
N GLU A 233 30.96 -48.46 -15.28
CA GLU A 233 31.66 -48.41 -13.99
C GLU A 233 31.72 -47.00 -13.38
N LYS A 234 31.89 -45.96 -14.21
CA LYS A 234 31.86 -44.57 -13.74
C LYS A 234 30.47 -44.14 -13.26
N ILE A 235 29.41 -44.56 -13.94
CA ILE A 235 28.02 -44.28 -13.54
C ILE A 235 27.68 -45.02 -12.23
N PHE A 236 28.08 -46.28 -12.09
CA PHE A 236 27.91 -47.04 -10.85
C PHE A 236 28.70 -46.42 -9.69
N GLY A 237 29.94 -45.99 -9.92
CA GLY A 237 30.74 -45.29 -8.91
C GLY A 237 30.09 -43.98 -8.45
N LEU A 238 29.55 -43.18 -9.37
CA LEU A 238 28.82 -41.95 -9.05
C LEU A 238 27.51 -42.22 -8.32
N GLY A 239 26.77 -43.25 -8.72
CA GLY A 239 25.51 -43.64 -8.07
C GLY A 239 25.70 -44.09 -6.63
N ILE A 240 26.69 -44.95 -6.36
CA ILE A 240 26.98 -45.43 -5.00
C ILE A 240 27.50 -44.29 -4.10
N SER A 241 28.35 -43.42 -4.63
CA SER A 241 28.85 -42.26 -3.89
C SER A 241 27.74 -41.27 -3.52
N LEU A 242 26.77 -41.04 -4.43
CA LEU A 242 25.61 -40.19 -4.14
C LEU A 242 24.66 -40.79 -3.11
N VAL A 243 24.40 -42.10 -3.18
CA VAL A 243 23.50 -42.77 -2.21
C VAL A 243 24.05 -42.70 -0.78
N GLY A 244 25.36 -42.85 -0.60
CA GLY A 244 26.01 -42.67 0.71
C GLY A 244 25.99 -41.23 1.23
N GLU A 245 25.97 -40.23 0.34
CA GLU A 245 25.82 -38.81 0.71
C GLU A 245 24.39 -38.47 1.15
N ILE A 246 23.39 -39.12 0.54
CA ILE A 246 21.97 -38.95 0.86
C ILE A 246 21.65 -39.47 2.27
N GLU A 247 22.13 -40.67 2.62
CA GLU A 247 21.92 -41.24 3.97
C GLU A 247 22.52 -40.36 5.08
N ASN A 248 23.64 -39.69 4.80
CA ASN A 248 24.23 -38.72 5.73
C ASN A 248 23.46 -37.39 5.78
N SER A 249 22.87 -36.94 4.67
CA SER A 249 22.08 -35.69 4.64
C SER A 249 20.69 -35.82 5.27
N LEU A 250 20.00 -36.95 5.10
CA LEU A 250 18.70 -37.24 5.74
C LEU A 250 18.84 -37.39 7.27
N SER A 251 19.98 -37.87 7.75
CA SER A 251 20.24 -38.03 9.19
C SER A 251 20.45 -36.71 9.94
N CYS A 252 20.70 -35.58 9.26
CA CYS A 252 20.94 -34.29 9.91
C CYS A 252 19.70 -33.37 9.94
N ASP A 253 18.67 -33.64 9.13
CA ASP A 253 17.53 -32.72 8.96
C ASP A 253 16.29 -33.08 9.80
N GLU A 254 16.17 -34.31 10.31
CA GLU A 254 15.03 -34.70 11.18
C GLU A 254 15.03 -34.03 12.57
N HIS A 255 16.08 -33.27 12.92
CA HIS A 255 16.13 -32.51 14.17
C HIS A 255 16.21 -30.98 14.02
N CYS A 256 16.27 -30.46 12.79
CA CYS A 256 16.28 -29.02 12.55
C CYS A 256 15.01 -28.47 11.90
N ILE A 257 14.08 -29.34 11.49
CA ILE A 257 12.80 -28.94 10.91
C ILE A 257 11.70 -29.31 11.92
N PHE A 258 11.07 -28.31 12.55
CA PHE A 258 9.99 -28.37 13.55
C PHE A 258 10.30 -28.26 15.06
N THR A 259 11.36 -27.55 15.47
CA THR A 259 11.32 -26.81 16.76
C THR A 259 11.76 -25.36 16.63
N ASN A 260 11.46 -24.72 15.50
CA ASN A 260 11.08 -23.32 15.60
C ASN A 260 9.62 -23.33 16.00
N ASP A 261 9.40 -23.34 17.31
CA ASP A 261 8.30 -22.65 17.96
C ASP A 261 8.22 -21.24 17.35
N ILE A 262 7.60 -21.13 16.18
CA ILE A 262 6.80 -19.95 15.91
C ILE A 262 5.65 -20.15 16.88
N GLY A 263 5.82 -19.61 18.09
CA GLY A 263 4.73 -19.30 19.00
C GLY A 263 3.81 -18.32 18.30
N VAL A 264 3.01 -18.83 17.35
CA VAL A 264 1.91 -18.12 16.71
C VAL A 264 0.87 -17.74 17.77
N ASP A 265 0.87 -18.40 18.94
CA ASP A 265 0.04 -18.02 20.08
C ASP A 265 0.62 -16.87 20.96
N GLN A 266 1.86 -16.40 20.73
CA GLN A 266 2.39 -15.20 21.42
C GLN A 266 2.72 -14.02 20.48
N GLY A 267 2.78 -14.25 19.16
CA GLY A 267 3.06 -13.19 18.18
C GLY A 267 1.94 -12.16 18.01
N TYR A 268 0.68 -12.56 18.19
CA TYR A 268 -0.46 -11.64 18.08
C TYR A 268 -0.61 -10.75 19.32
N GLU A 269 -0.29 -11.25 20.51
CA GLU A 269 -0.23 -10.41 21.72
C GLU A 269 0.91 -9.39 21.64
N TYR A 270 2.06 -9.75 21.06
CA TYR A 270 3.18 -8.83 20.92
C TYR A 270 2.97 -7.75 19.85
N LEU A 271 2.38 -8.08 18.70
CA LEU A 271 2.06 -7.08 17.68
C LEU A 271 0.90 -6.18 18.14
N GLY A 272 -0.11 -6.73 18.83
CA GLY A 272 -1.18 -5.94 19.44
C GLY A 272 -0.67 -4.98 20.52
N THR A 273 0.25 -5.44 21.37
CA THR A 273 0.86 -4.58 22.41
C THR A 273 1.88 -3.59 21.87
N LEU A 274 2.70 -3.93 20.87
CA LEU A 274 3.59 -2.95 20.21
C LEU A 274 2.81 -1.91 19.43
N PHE A 275 1.76 -2.31 18.70
CA PHE A 275 0.90 -1.38 17.98
C PHE A 275 0.12 -0.49 18.95
N GLY A 276 -0.36 -1.05 20.06
CA GLY A 276 -0.97 -0.30 21.17
C GLY A 276 0.00 0.68 21.83
N TRP A 277 1.23 0.27 22.13
CA TRP A 277 2.27 1.16 22.69
C TRP A 277 2.72 2.23 21.72
N TRP A 278 2.81 1.91 20.42
CA TRP A 278 3.14 2.88 19.37
C TRP A 278 2.01 3.91 19.19
N MET A 279 0.75 3.49 19.20
CA MET A 279 -0.43 4.37 19.20
C MET A 279 -0.48 5.29 20.43
N VAL A 280 -0.21 4.75 21.63
CA VAL A 280 -0.15 5.51 22.88
C VAL A 280 0.99 6.53 22.85
N ARG A 281 2.16 6.17 22.30
CA ARG A 281 3.31 7.06 22.15
C ARG A 281 3.07 8.18 21.12
N MET A 282 2.24 7.94 20.11
CA MET A 282 1.82 8.93 19.11
C MET A 282 0.66 9.82 19.57
N GLY A 283 0.15 9.65 20.81
CA GLY A 283 -0.94 10.46 21.34
C GLY A 283 -2.31 10.19 20.70
N ILE A 284 -2.44 9.07 19.97
CA ILE A 284 -3.70 8.65 19.35
C ILE A 284 -4.52 7.93 20.42
N VAL A 285 -5.52 8.61 20.96
CA VAL A 285 -6.51 8.01 21.86
C VAL A 285 -7.43 7.14 21.01
N VAL A 286 -7.15 5.84 20.93
CA VAL A 286 -8.06 4.86 20.34
C VAL A 286 -9.21 4.67 21.33
N PHE A 287 -10.40 5.18 21.02
CA PHE A 287 -11.62 4.75 21.69
C PHE A 287 -11.87 3.30 21.29
N ASP A 288 -11.84 2.39 22.26
CA ASP A 288 -12.19 0.98 22.08
C ASP A 288 -13.59 0.87 21.45
N VAL A 289 -13.64 0.54 20.16
CA VAL A 289 -14.85 0.11 19.46
C VAL A 289 -14.57 -1.29 18.94
N PHE A 290 -14.72 -2.29 19.81
CA PHE A 290 -14.93 -3.67 19.41
C PHE A 290 -16.07 -4.25 20.26
N PHE A 291 -17.16 -4.61 19.58
CA PHE A 291 -18.24 -5.48 20.03
C PHE A 291 -18.10 -6.82 19.30
#